data_AF-A0A7C5JX18-F1
#
_entry.id   AF-A0A7C5JX18-F1
#
_cell.length_a   1.000
_cell.length_b   1.000
_cell.length_c   1.000
_cell.angle_alpha   90.00
_cell.angle_beta   90.00
_cell.angle_gamma   90.00
#
_symmetry.space_group_name_H-M   'P 1'
#
loop_
_entity.id
_entity.type
_entity.pdbx_description
1 polymer ?
#
loop_
_entity_poly.entity_id
_entity_poly.type
_entity_poly.pdbx_seq_one_letter_code
_entity_poly.pdbx_strand_id
1 'polypeptide(L)'
;YYSMFHAAKALLLTKGINPKKHSGVVRMFGLHFVDEGFIEKIYAKYLTSAFTLRSRADYDIYYTPSPEEAKDIVENAERFLERIKRALEELADGEESLGP
;
A
#
# COMPACT_ATOMS: atom_id res chain seq x y z
N TYR A 1 5.58 -3.23 6.78
CA TYR A 1 4.54 -2.17 6.84
C TYR A 1 4.96 -0.87 6.18
N TYR A 2 5.98 -0.15 6.69
CA TYR A 2 6.28 1.22 6.22
C TYR A 2 6.62 1.32 4.73
N SER A 3 7.28 0.31 4.14
CA SER A 3 7.46 0.20 2.68
C SER A 3 6.13 0.31 1.93
N MET A 4 5.16 -0.55 2.25
CA MET A 4 3.82 -0.51 1.64
C MET A 4 3.09 0.82 1.91
N PHE A 5 3.22 1.36 3.13
CA PHE A 5 2.58 2.63 3.49
C PHE A 5 3.09 3.78 2.62
N HIS A 6 4.41 3.90 2.45
CA HIS A 6 4.99 4.96 1.63
C HIS A 6 4.71 4.75 0.14
N ALA A 7 4.72 3.51 -0.35
CA ALA A 7 4.33 3.20 -1.72
C ALA A 7 2.86 3.61 -1.99
N ALA A 8 1.92 3.18 -1.13
CA ALA A 8 0.52 3.57 -1.24
C ALA A 8 0.33 5.09 -1.17
N LYS A 9 1.09 5.77 -0.30
CA LYS A 9 1.07 7.22 -0.18
C LYS A 9 1.61 7.92 -1.43
N ALA A 10 2.67 7.41 -2.04
CA ALA A 10 3.20 7.93 -3.31
C ALA A 10 2.15 7.88 -4.41
N LEU A 11 1.43 6.75 -4.54
CA LEU A 11 0.35 6.62 -5.51
C LEU A 11 -0.81 7.58 -5.21
N LEU A 12 -1.21 7.75 -3.94
CA LEU A 12 -2.24 8.75 -3.58
C LEU A 12 -1.85 10.19 -3.92
N LEU A 13 -0.56 10.52 -3.82
CA LEU A 13 -0.07 11.86 -4.14
C LEU A 13 -0.19 12.18 -5.63
N THR A 14 -0.19 11.19 -6.54
CA THR A 14 -0.42 11.44 -7.98
C THR A 14 -1.84 11.94 -8.25
N LYS A 15 -2.81 11.57 -7.40
CA LYS A 15 -4.17 12.12 -7.41
C LYS A 15 -4.35 13.37 -6.52
N GLY A 16 -3.26 13.94 -5.98
CA GLY A 16 -3.33 15.08 -5.05
C GLY A 16 -3.88 14.74 -3.66
N ILE A 17 -3.99 13.46 -3.31
CA ILE A 17 -4.57 12.99 -2.05
C ILE A 17 -3.46 12.78 -1.01
N ASN A 18 -3.50 13.52 0.11
CA ASN A 18 -2.47 13.44 1.16
C ASN A 18 -3.04 13.22 2.57
N PRO A 19 -3.40 11.98 2.95
CA PRO A 19 -3.97 11.69 4.25
C PRO A 19 -2.94 11.88 5.38
N LYS A 20 -3.35 12.51 6.48
CA LYS A 20 -2.49 12.76 7.65
C LYS A 20 -2.34 11.57 8.60
N LYS A 21 -3.23 10.58 8.51
CA LYS A 21 -3.29 9.41 9.40
C LYS A 21 -2.95 8.13 8.63
N HIS A 22 -2.33 7.17 9.32
CA HIS A 22 -2.03 5.84 8.77
C HIS A 22 -3.28 5.13 8.23
N SER A 23 -4.36 5.10 9.01
CA SER A 23 -5.65 4.53 8.58
C SER A 23 -6.26 5.26 7.38
N GLY A 24 -5.99 6.56 7.26
CA GLY A 24 -6.40 7.36 6.10
C GLY A 24 -5.72 6.90 4.82
N VAL A 25 -4.42 6.60 4.84
CA VAL A 25 -3.71 6.05 3.67
C VAL A 25 -4.29 4.71 3.26
N VAL A 26 -4.52 3.79 4.21
CA VAL A 26 -5.11 2.47 3.91
C VAL A 26 -6.49 2.62 3.26
N ARG A 27 -7.37 3.45 3.84
CA ARG A 27 -8.72 3.67 3.31
C ARG A 27 -8.70 4.33 1.93
N MET A 28 -7.95 5.41 1.76
CA MET A 28 -7.94 6.16 0.50
C MET A 28 -7.28 5.37 -0.62
N PHE A 29 -6.25 4.57 -0.32
CA PHE A 29 -5.66 3.65 -1.29
C PHE A 29 -6.69 2.64 -1.81
N GLY A 30 -7.47 2.04 -0.91
CA GLY A 30 -8.57 1.15 -1.29
C GLY A 30 -9.58 1.86 -2.20
N LEU A 31 -10.08 3.00 -1.75
CA LEU A 31 -11.12 3.76 -2.46
C LEU A 31 -10.70 4.21 -3.86
N HIS A 32 -9.47 4.71 -4.03
CA HIS A 32 -9.07 5.42 -5.26
C HIS A 32 -8.25 4.60 -6.25
N PHE A 33 -7.78 3.43 -5.85
CA PHE A 33 -6.98 2.59 -6.73
C PHE A 33 -7.48 1.17 -6.79
N VAL A 34 -8.04 0.64 -5.70
CA VAL A 34 -8.53 -0.75 -5.68
C VAL A 34 -9.98 -0.85 -6.11
N ASP A 35 -10.86 -0.01 -5.56
CA ASP A 35 -12.27 0.01 -5.93
C ASP A 35 -12.49 0.55 -7.35
N GLU A 36 -11.62 1.46 -7.81
CA GLU A 36 -11.56 1.93 -9.20
C GLU A 36 -10.96 0.90 -10.18
N GLY A 37 -10.43 -0.23 -9.68
CA GLY A 37 -9.94 -1.34 -10.49
C GLY A 37 -8.52 -1.17 -11.06
N PHE A 38 -7.80 -0.11 -10.72
CA PHE A 38 -6.43 0.13 -11.17
C PHE A 38 -5.41 -0.80 -10.49
N ILE A 39 -5.63 -1.09 -9.20
CA ILE A 39 -4.85 -2.00 -8.39
C ILE A 39 -5.72 -3.17 -7.94
N GLU A 40 -5.15 -4.36 -7.95
CA GLU A 40 -5.83 -5.59 -7.61
C GLU A 40 -6.16 -5.68 -6.11
N LYS A 41 -7.33 -6.25 -5.78
CA LYS A 41 -7.86 -6.35 -4.40
C LYS A 41 -6.88 -6.98 -3.40
N ILE A 42 -6.00 -7.85 -3.87
CA ILE A 42 -5.00 -8.50 -3.02
C ILE A 42 -4.06 -7.50 -2.35
N TYR A 43 -3.72 -6.39 -3.02
CA TYR A 43 -2.82 -5.38 -2.47
C TYR A 43 -3.46 -4.57 -1.33
N ALA A 44 -4.78 -4.34 -1.37
CA ALA A 44 -5.50 -3.79 -0.22
C ALA A 44 -5.41 -4.71 1.01
N LYS A 45 -5.51 -6.03 0.79
CA LYS A 45 -5.34 -7.03 1.86
C LYS A 45 -3.93 -7.00 2.43
N TYR A 46 -2.89 -6.95 1.60
CA TYR A 46 -1.50 -6.86 2.05
C TYR A 46 -1.26 -5.63 2.92
N LEU A 47 -1.69 -4.45 2.46
CA LEU A 47 -1.51 -3.21 3.20
C LEU A 47 -2.27 -3.21 4.53
N THR A 48 -3.50 -3.73 4.53
CA THR A 48 -4.34 -3.84 5.74
C THR A 48 -3.74 -4.82 6.75
N SER A 49 -3.33 -6.01 6.31
CA SER A 49 -2.69 -7.01 7.16
C SER A 49 -1.40 -6.46 7.77
N ALA A 50 -0.55 -5.81 6.98
CA ALA A 50 0.68 -5.21 7.48
C ALA A 50 0.41 -4.08 8.49
N PHE A 51 -0.63 -3.27 8.28
CA PHE A 51 -1.03 -2.22 9.21
C PHE A 51 -1.49 -2.80 10.55
N THR A 52 -2.33 -3.83 10.52
CA THR A 52 -2.84 -4.52 11.71
C THR A 52 -1.70 -5.21 12.44
N LEU A 53 -0.86 -5.98 11.74
CA LEU A 53 0.26 -6.70 12.34
C LEU A 53 1.22 -5.75 13.05
N ARG A 54 1.62 -4.66 12.39
CA ARG A 54 2.48 -3.63 12.99
C ARG A 54 1.82 -3.02 14.22
N SER A 55 0.51 -2.76 14.18
CA SER A 55 -0.22 -2.20 15.33
C SER A 55 -0.22 -3.14 16.53
N ARG A 56 -0.38 -4.45 16.30
CA ARG A 56 -0.30 -5.45 17.37
C ARG A 56 1.13 -5.56 17.89
N ALA A 57 2.12 -5.71 17.01
CA ALA A 57 3.51 -5.86 17.41
C ALA A 57 4.03 -4.67 18.25
N ASP A 58 3.57 -3.45 17.95
CA ASP A 58 4.04 -2.24 18.65
C ASP A 58 3.31 -1.95 19.97
N TYR A 59 2.06 -2.41 20.13
CA TYR A 59 1.19 -1.96 21.23
C TYR A 59 0.52 -3.08 22.04
N ASP A 60 0.46 -4.30 21.52
CA ASP A 60 -0.09 -5.45 22.22
C ASP A 60 1.04 -6.22 22.93
N ILE A 61 1.12 -6.06 24.25
CA ILE A 61 2.18 -6.64 25.09
C ILE A 61 2.16 -8.17 25.15
N TYR A 62 1.05 -8.80 24.73
CA TYR A 62 0.92 -10.26 24.68
C TYR A 62 1.16 -10.81 23.29
N TYR A 63 1.43 -9.95 22.32
CA TYR A 63 1.62 -10.34 20.95
C TYR A 63 3.09 -10.31 20.54
N THR A 64 3.53 -11.37 19.88
CA THR A 64 4.81 -11.43 19.20
C THR A 64 4.58 -12.14 17.88
N PRO A 65 4.95 -11.53 16.74
CA PRO A 65 4.75 -12.16 15.45
C PRO A 65 5.60 -13.42 15.35
N SER A 66 5.03 -14.48 14.77
CA SER A 66 5.80 -15.69 14.44
C SER A 66 6.80 -15.42 13.30
N PRO A 67 7.84 -16.24 13.14
CA PRO A 67 8.74 -16.16 12.00
C PRO A 67 8.01 -16.23 10.65
N GLU A 68 6.95 -17.02 10.56
CA GLU A 68 6.11 -17.17 9.37
C GLU A 68 5.30 -15.89 9.10
N GLU A 69 4.66 -15.31 10.12
CA GLU A 69 3.94 -14.03 9.97
C GLU A 69 4.88 -12.91 9.53
N ALA A 70 6.09 -12.86 10.11
CA ALA A 70 7.10 -11.89 9.73
C ALA A 70 7.54 -12.08 8.27
N LYS A 71 7.83 -13.32 7.87
CA LYS A 71 8.21 -13.66 6.49
C LYS A 71 7.12 -13.28 5.49
N ASP A 72 5.87 -13.67 5.76
CA ASP A 72 4.73 -13.37 4.89
C ASP A 72 4.57 -11.85 4.69
N ILE A 73 4.73 -11.04 5.74
CA ILE A 73 4.64 -9.58 5.60
C ILE A 73 5.80 -8.99 4.79
N VAL A 74 7.01 -9.55 4.90
CA VAL A 74 8.15 -9.10 4.09
C VAL A 74 7.90 -9.43 2.62
N GLU A 75 7.54 -10.67 2.29
CA GLU A 75 7.26 -11.08 0.91
C GLU A 75 6.11 -10.29 0.29
N ASN A 76 5.04 -10.06 1.07
CA ASN A 76 3.93 -9.22 0.63
C ASN A 76 4.37 -7.76 0.41
N ALA A 77 5.31 -7.24 1.20
CA ALA A 77 5.80 -5.87 1.06
C ALA A 77 6.62 -5.69 -0.21
N GLU A 78 7.43 -6.69 -0.58
CA GLU A 78 8.19 -6.70 -1.83
C GLU A 78 7.25 -6.71 -3.04
N ARG A 79 6.27 -7.62 -3.05
CA ARG A 79 5.25 -7.69 -4.11
C ARG A 79 4.47 -6.39 -4.23
N PHE A 80 4.07 -5.82 -3.09
CA PHE A 80 3.33 -4.55 -3.06
C PHE A 80 4.18 -3.42 -3.64
N LEU A 81 5.42 -3.27 -3.18
CA LEU A 81 6.31 -2.21 -3.66
C LEU A 81 6.52 -2.30 -5.18
N GLU A 82 6.78 -3.50 -5.69
CA GLU A 82 6.97 -3.74 -7.12
C GLU A 82 5.73 -3.37 -7.93
N ARG A 83 4.53 -3.79 -7.49
CA ARG A 83 3.28 -3.43 -8.19
C ARG A 83 3.06 -1.93 -8.24
N ILE A 84 3.31 -1.21 -7.14
CA ILE A 84 3.11 0.24 -7.09
C ILE A 84 4.12 0.99 -7.95
N LYS A 85 5.36 0.51 -8.06
CA LYS A 85 6.33 1.09 -9.01
C LYS A 85 5.81 1.01 -10.44
N ARG A 86 5.35 -0.16 -10.88
CA ARG A 86 4.72 -0.34 -12.20
C ARG A 86 3.50 0.55 -12.37
N ALA A 87 2.68 0.68 -11.33
CA ALA A 87 1.51 1.56 -11.36
C ALA A 87 1.88 3.04 -11.58
N LEU A 88 3.01 3.49 -11.03
CA LEU A 88 3.51 4.84 -11.24
C LEU A 88 4.07 5.02 -12.66
N GLU A 89 4.75 4.02 -13.21
CA GLU A 89 5.21 3.99 -14.60
C GLU A 89 4.02 4.03 -15.58
N GLU A 90 3.00 3.19 -15.37
CA GLU A 90 1.74 3.17 -16.13
C GLU A 90 1.05 4.55 -16.17
N LEU A 91 1.11 5.31 -15.06
CA LEU A 91 0.54 6.65 -14.99
C LEU A 91 1.41 7.68 -15.73
N ALA A 92 2.74 7.59 -15.62
CA ALA A 92 3.66 8.50 -16.29
C ALA A 92 3.58 8.36 -17.82
N ASP A 93 3.55 7.11 -18.32
CA ASP A 93 3.43 6.82 -19.75
C ASP A 93 2.06 7.26 -20.31
N GLY A 94 1.01 7.16 -19.49
CA GLY A 94 -0.34 7.63 -19.84
C GLY A 94 -0.44 9.15 -20.02
N GLU A 95 0.28 9.92 -19.19
CA GLU A 95 0.37 11.39 -19.32
C GLU A 95 1.16 11.82 -20.58
N GLU A 96 2.19 11.07 -20.98
CA GLU A 96 2.95 11.33 -22.21
C GLU A 96 2.12 11.10 -23.50
N SER A 97 1.12 10.21 -23.46
CA SER A 97 0.21 9.95 -24.59
C SER A 97 -0.86 11.04 -24.82
N LEU A 98 -1.03 11.96 -23.86
CA LEU A 98 -2.04 13.03 -23.87
C LEU A 98 -1.43 14.45 -24.00
N GLY A 99 -0.13 14.54 -24.30
CA GLY A 99 0.55 15.79 -24.64
C GLY A 99 0.20 16.28 -26.07
N PRO A 100 0.19 17.62 -26.30
CA PRO A 100 -0.43 18.28 -27.46
C PRO A 100 0.16 17.96 -28.84
#